data_AF-A0AAW4V9L4-F1
#
_entry.id   AF-A0AAW4V9L4-F1
#
_cell.length_a   1.000
_cell.length_b   1.000
_cell.length_c   1.000
_cell.angle_alpha   90.00
_cell.angle_beta   90.00
_cell.angle_gamma   90.00
#
_symmetry.space_group_name_H-M   'P 1'
#
loop_
_entity.id
_entity.type
_entity.pdbx_description
1 polymer ?
#
loop_
_entity_poly.entity_id
_entity_poly.type
_entity_poly.pdbx_seq_one_letter_code
_entity_poly.pdbx_strand_id
1 'polypeptide(L)' 'MKLVTKKQLEEKIEHLKHEVFLLDMKDHWDSADFSLSSSLNQELSKYEGMLKNGRYDR' A
#
# COMPACT_ATOMS: atom_id res chain seq x y z
N MET A 1 0.62 -18.05 -12.39
CA MET A 1 0.57 -16.87 -11.50
C MET A 1 -0.52 -15.96 -12.04
N LYS A 2 -1.52 -15.55 -11.24
CA LYS A 2 -2.48 -14.53 -11.69
C LYS A 2 -1.71 -13.21 -11.78
N LEU A 3 -1.57 -12.68 -12.99
CA LEU A 3 -0.96 -11.38 -13.20
C LEU A 3 -1.92 -10.31 -12.67
N VAL A 4 -1.40 -9.38 -11.87
CA VAL A 4 -2.19 -8.27 -11.32
C VAL A 4 -2.38 -7.25 -12.44
N THR A 5 -3.62 -6.86 -12.71
CA THR A 5 -3.90 -5.83 -13.73
C THR A 5 -3.55 -4.45 -13.22
N LYS A 6 -3.37 -3.48 -14.12
CA LYS A 6 -3.14 -2.07 -13.75
C LYS A 6 -4.19 -1.56 -12.75
N LYS A 7 -5.47 -1.81 -13.04
CA LYS A 7 -6.60 -1.35 -12.21
C LYS A 7 -6.54 -1.94 -10.80
N GLN A 8 -6.25 -3.23 -10.68
CA GLN A 8 -6.09 -3.90 -9.38
C GLN A 8 -4.90 -3.35 -8.59
N LEU A 9 -3.82 -2.98 -9.30
CA LEU A 9 -2.65 -2.37 -8.69
C LEU A 9 -2.98 -0.96 -8.15
N GLU A 10 -3.70 -0.15 -8.92
CA GLU A 10 -4.16 1.18 -8.52
C GLU A 10 -5.11 1.11 -7.33
N GLU A 11 -6.13 0.23 -7.39
CA GLU A 11 -7.07 0.00 -6.27
C GLU A 11 -6.32 -0.42 -4.99
N LYS A 12 -5.30 -1.28 -5.11
CA LYS A 12 -4.50 -1.71 -3.97
C LYS A 12 -3.64 -0.59 -3.39
N ILE A 13 -3.08 0.28 -4.24
CA ILE A 13 -2.34 1.47 -3.78
C ILE A 13 -3.27 2.44 -3.05
N GLU A 14 -4.46 2.71 -3.58
CA GLU A 14 -5.44 3.58 -2.92
C GLU A 14 -5.89 3.01 -1.56
N HIS A 15 -6.14 1.70 -1.49
CA HIS A 15 -6.48 1.04 -0.24
C HIS A 15 -5.38 1.21 0.81
N LEU A 16 -4.12 0.96 0.45
CA LEU A 16 -2.99 1.12 1.36
C LEU A 16 -2.81 2.58 1.81
N LYS A 17 -3.00 3.55 0.91
CA LYS A 17 -2.98 4.98 1.26
C LYS A 17 -4.06 5.32 2.28
N HIS A 18 -5.25 4.74 2.11
CA HIS A 18 -6.35 4.93 3.04
C HIS A 18 -6.07 4.29 4.40
N GLU A 19 -5.49 3.09 4.46
CA GLU A 19 -5.10 2.46 5.73
C GLU A 19 -4.03 3.26 6.49
N VAL A 20 -3.02 3.78 5.78
CA VAL A 20 -2.02 4.67 6.38
C VAL A 20 -2.67 5.95 6.91
N PHE A 21 -3.58 6.54 6.14
CA PHE A 21 -4.35 7.71 6.59
C PHE A 21 -5.15 7.43 7.87
N LEU A 22 -5.81 6.28 7.98
CA LEU A 22 -6.55 5.90 9.18
C LEU A 22 -5.64 5.70 10.39
N LEU A 23 -4.45 5.13 10.19
CA LEU A 23 -3.42 5.04 11.23
C LEU A 23 -2.96 6.42 11.70
N ASP A 24 -2.69 7.33 10.77
CA ASP A 24 -2.27 8.71 11.07
C ASP A 24 -3.34 9.50 11.85
N MET A 25 -4.62 9.12 11.73
CA MET A 25 -5.73 9.71 12.49
C MET A 25 -5.91 9.14 13.90
N LYS A 26 -5.20 8.06 14.27
CA LYS A 26 -5.29 7.53 15.64
C LYS A 26 -4.69 8.51 16.64
N ASP A 27 -5.42 8.75 17.73
CA ASP A 27 -5.03 9.66 18.82
C ASP A 27 -3.81 9.15 19.63
N HIS A 28 -3.57 7.83 19.63
CA HIS A 28 -2.40 7.23 20.24
C HIS A 28 -1.87 6.08 19.40
N TRP A 29 -0.54 6.07 19.20
CA TRP A 29 0.19 5.02 18.50
C TRP A 29 0.90 4.13 19.51
N ASP A 30 0.70 2.82 19.37
CA ASP A 30 1.51 1.83 20.07
C ASP A 30 2.59 1.24 19.15
N SER A 31 3.36 0.28 19.68
CA SER A 31 4.39 -0.42 18.92
C SER A 31 3.83 -1.24 17.75
N ALA A 32 2.57 -1.70 17.84
CA ALA A 32 1.92 -2.43 16.77
C ALA A 32 1.52 -1.48 15.63
N ASP A 33 1.03 -0.29 15.96
CA ASP A 33 0.72 0.77 14.99
C ASP A 33 1.97 1.20 14.21
N PHE A 34 3.11 1.37 14.90
CA PHE A 34 4.36 1.68 14.23
C PHE A 34 4.80 0.56 13.27
N SER A 35 4.72 -0.70 13.72
CA SER A 35 5.07 -1.86 12.89
C SER A 35 4.14 -2.01 11.68
N LEU A 36 2.84 -1.73 11.88
CA LEU A 36 1.83 -1.76 10.83
C LEU A 36 2.06 -0.64 9.81
N SER A 37 2.27 0.59 10.26
CA SER A 37 2.60 1.73 9.40
C SER A 37 3.86 1.47 8.56
N SER A 38 4.90 0.89 9.17
CA SER A 38 6.12 0.50 8.43
C SER A 38 5.83 -0.54 7.35
N SER A 39 5.03 -1.55 7.68
CA SER A 39 4.65 -2.62 6.74
C SER A 39 3.80 -2.09 5.59
N LEU A 40 2.80 -1.26 5.87
CA LEU A 40 1.96 -0.63 4.86
C LEU A 40 2.77 0.25 3.91
N ASN A 41 3.68 1.06 4.44
CA ASN A 41 4.54 1.91 3.62
C ASN A 41 5.51 1.10 2.74
N GLN A 42 6.04 -0.02 3.23
CA GLN A 42 6.84 -0.94 2.41
C GLN A 42 6.02 -1.57 1.28
N GLU A 43 4.79 -2.00 1.56
CA GLU A 43 3.92 -2.60 0.54
C GLU A 43 3.49 -1.56 -0.51
N LEU A 44 3.19 -0.34 -0.07
CA LEU A 44 2.83 0.80 -0.92
C LEU A 44 3.99 1.18 -1.85
N SER A 45 5.21 1.30 -1.32
CA SER A 45 6.41 1.55 -2.12
C SER A 45 6.64 0.48 -3.18
N LYS A 46 6.39 -0.80 -2.84
CA LYS A 46 6.49 -1.91 -3.79
C LYS A 46 5.48 -1.79 -4.92
N TYR A 47 4.19 -1.56 -4.62
CA TYR A 47 3.17 -1.46 -5.67
C TYR A 47 3.29 -0.19 -6.49
N GLU A 48 3.63 0.97 -5.89
CA GLU A 48 3.93 2.19 -6.65
C GLU A 48 5.13 1.97 -7.57
N GLY A 49 6.15 1.25 -7.10
CA GLY A 49 7.28 0.81 -7.92
C GLY A 49 6.84 -0.10 -9.07
N MET A 50 5.94 -1.05 -8.84
CA MET A 50 5.38 -1.89 -9.90
C MET A 50 4.58 -1.07 -10.92
N LEU A 51 3.79 -0.09 -10.46
CA LEU A 51 2.97 0.78 -11.31
C LEU A 51 3.85 1.67 -12.19
N LYS A 52 4.88 2.27 -11.59
CA LYS A 52 5.83 3.14 -12.30
C LYS A 52 6.67 2.38 -13.32
N ASN A 53 7.05 1.14 -13.00
CA ASN A 53 7.88 0.30 -13.87
C ASN A 53 7.08 -0.52 -14.89
N GLY A 54 5.74 -0.36 -14.96
CA GLY A 54 4.91 -1.14 -15.90
C GLY A 54 4.88 -2.64 -15.61
N ARG A 55 5.16 -3.07 -14.37
CA ARG A 55 5.24 -4.48 -13.97
C ARG A 55 3.86 -5.02 -13.56
N TYR A 56 2.92 -4.99 -14.49
CA TYR A 56 1.54 -5.47 -14.32
C TYR A 56 0.99 -5.96 -15.66
N ASP A 57 -0.06 -6.77 -15.60
CA ASP A 57 -0.78 -7.22 -16.80
C ASP A 57 -1.42 -6.01 -17.50
N ARG A 58 -1.21 -5.92 -18.81
CA ARG A 58 -1.77 -4.85 -19.64
C ARG A 58 -3.22 -5.11 -20.01
#